data_AF-F7UUG1-F1
#
_entry.id   AF-F7UUG1-F1
#
_cell.length_a   1.000
_cell.length_b   1.000
_cell.length_c   1.000
_cell.angle_alpha   90.00
_cell.angle_beta   90.00
_cell.angle_gamma   90.00
#
_symmetry.space_group_name_H-M   'P 1'
#
loop_
_entity.id
_entity.type
_entity.pdbx_description
1 polymer ?
#
loop_
_entity_poly.entity_id
_entity_poly.type
_entity_poly.pdbx_seq_one_letter_code
_entity_poly.pdbx_strand_id
1 'polypeptide(L)'
;MLQQMKSMARPYGALFALALSVAVVARIGLAVMDVSGTLAYDYISASGVPILDVICSILTGSAFVAFLFAAALTLSVSTAGVALYGFLCWRGDAGAAQPGTAFLWGWATALVSIVCLLVVASGILSAVQVASMSSKLPGMALIVLGVIVFAAFIGTLLGAASMVVCACIKRARVRGRGLGRTLVVAALGCGLVVMVLTVGTFASINTANIQMGVVGAWFAADIVVNVALMLGAAVIAKKA
;
A
#
# COMPACT_ATOMS: atom_id res chain seq x y z
N MET A 1 13.88 -10.16 -19.14
CA MET A 1 13.46 -9.78 -17.78
C MET A 1 14.63 -9.64 -16.80
N LEU A 2 15.48 -10.65 -16.61
CA LEU A 2 16.57 -10.59 -15.62
C LEU A 2 17.52 -9.38 -15.75
N GLN A 3 18.00 -9.10 -16.97
CA GLN A 3 18.86 -7.92 -17.24
C GLN A 3 18.13 -6.59 -17.01
N GLN A 4 16.82 -6.54 -17.30
CA GLN A 4 15.97 -5.37 -17.11
C GLN A 4 15.65 -5.11 -15.62
N MET A 5 15.57 -6.16 -14.81
CA MET A 5 15.41 -6.01 -13.36
C MET A 5 16.72 -5.55 -12.72
N LYS A 6 17.86 -6.02 -13.23
CA LYS A 6 19.19 -5.65 -12.70
C LYS A 6 19.49 -4.16 -12.84
N SER A 7 19.09 -3.52 -13.94
CA SER A 7 19.26 -2.07 -14.14
C SER A 7 18.44 -1.24 -13.14
N MET A 8 17.25 -1.72 -12.77
CA MET A 8 16.33 -1.05 -11.84
C MET A 8 16.57 -1.41 -10.37
N ALA A 9 17.39 -2.42 -10.08
CA ALA A 9 17.58 -2.94 -8.73
C ALA A 9 18.22 -1.92 -7.77
N ARG A 10 19.24 -1.18 -8.24
CA ARG A 10 19.94 -0.20 -7.40
C ARG A 10 19.04 0.96 -6.94
N PRO A 11 18.26 1.64 -7.81
CA PRO A 11 17.40 2.73 -7.36
C PRO A 11 16.28 2.25 -6.43
N TYR A 12 15.65 1.11 -6.71
CA TYR A 12 14.65 0.53 -5.80
C TYR A 12 15.26 0.05 -4.48
N GLY A 13 16.43 -0.56 -4.52
CA GLY A 13 17.17 -0.95 -3.32
C GLY A 13 17.47 0.24 -2.41
N ALA A 14 17.85 1.39 -2.98
CA ALA A 14 18.06 2.62 -2.22
C ALA A 14 16.75 3.16 -1.61
N LEU A 15 15.64 3.16 -2.37
CA LEU A 15 14.32 3.55 -1.86
C LEU A 15 13.88 2.66 -0.69
N PHE A 16 14.03 1.35 -0.83
CA PHE A 16 13.62 0.39 0.19
C PHE A 16 14.50 0.47 1.44
N ALA A 17 15.82 0.64 1.26
CA ALA A 17 16.74 0.87 2.37
C ALA A 17 16.36 2.13 3.14
N LEU A 18 16.09 3.24 2.45
CA LEU A 18 15.66 4.50 3.07
C LEU A 18 14.37 4.31 3.88
N ALA A 19 13.36 3.67 3.29
CA ALA A 19 12.08 3.42 3.95
C ALA A 19 12.24 2.57 5.22
N LEU A 20 13.03 1.49 5.14
CA LEU A 20 13.31 0.63 6.27
C LEU A 20 14.11 1.35 7.35
N SER A 21 15.09 2.18 6.99
CA SER A 21 15.82 3.00 7.96
C SER A 21 14.88 3.92 8.73
N VAL A 22 13.95 4.60 8.04
CA VAL A 22 12.94 5.46 8.69
C VAL A 22 12.03 4.64 9.60
N ALA A 23 11.56 3.46 9.16
CA ALA A 23 10.72 2.58 9.98
C ALA A 23 11.43 2.10 11.25
N VAL A 24 12.70 1.72 11.14
CA VAL A 24 13.52 1.28 12.28
C VAL A 24 13.76 2.42 13.26
N VAL A 25 14.11 3.61 12.79
CA VAL A 25 14.30 4.79 13.65
C VAL A 25 13.00 5.14 14.37
N ALA A 26 11.87 5.11 13.67
CA ALA A 26 10.56 5.32 14.28
C ALA A 26 10.25 4.26 15.35
N ARG A 27 10.60 2.99 15.10
CA ARG A 27 10.40 1.91 16.07
C ARG A 27 11.24 2.08 17.33
N ILE A 28 12.47 2.57 17.19
CA ILE A 28 13.34 2.92 18.32
C ILE A 28 12.71 4.06 19.12
N GLY A 29 12.23 5.12 18.44
CA GLY A 29 11.52 6.22 19.10
C GLY A 29 10.31 5.75 19.90
N LEU A 30 9.48 4.87 19.33
CA LEU A 30 8.35 4.26 20.03
C LEU A 30 8.80 3.44 21.26
N ALA A 31 9.91 2.71 21.18
CA ALA A 31 10.44 1.96 22.32
C ALA A 31 10.93 2.90 23.44
N VAL A 32 11.56 4.04 23.10
CA VAL A 32 11.95 5.05 24.09
C VAL A 32 10.73 5.69 24.74
N MET A 33 9.69 6.00 23.95
CA MET A 33 8.44 6.56 24.47
C MET A 33 7.70 5.59 25.39
N ASP A 34 7.76 4.28 25.10
CA ASP A 34 7.19 3.22 25.95
C ASP A 34 7.92 3.15 27.30
N VAL A 35 9.26 3.02 27.28
CA VAL A 35 10.08 2.92 28.50
C VAL A 35 10.02 4.18 29.36
N SER A 36 9.89 5.36 28.75
CA SER A 36 9.75 6.63 29.47
C SER A 36 8.35 6.90 30.03
N GLY A 37 7.36 6.05 29.74
CA GLY A 37 5.96 6.26 30.14
C GLY A 37 5.25 7.37 29.37
N THR A 38 5.80 7.79 28.22
CA THR A 38 5.19 8.82 27.36
C THR A 38 3.99 8.28 26.57
N LEU A 39 3.97 6.96 26.29
CA LEU A 39 2.81 6.31 25.69
C LEU A 39 1.75 6.02 26.77
N ALA A 40 0.57 6.63 26.62
CA ALA A 40 -0.61 6.25 27.39
C ALA A 40 -1.33 5.10 26.67
N TYR A 41 -1.63 4.03 27.39
CA TYR A 41 -2.40 2.90 26.87
C TYR A 41 -3.80 2.91 27.48
N ASP A 42 -4.82 3.10 26.64
CA ASP A 42 -6.21 2.88 27.03
C ASP A 42 -6.53 1.38 26.98
N TYR A 43 -7.00 0.85 28.10
CA TYR A 43 -7.41 -0.54 28.27
C TYR A 43 -8.94 -0.60 28.38
N ILE A 44 -9.65 -0.85 27.27
CA ILE A 44 -11.10 -1.09 27.31
C ILE A 44 -11.39 -2.54 27.73
N SER A 45 -12.27 -2.69 28.73
CA SER A 45 -12.85 -3.96 29.18
C SER A 45 -13.69 -4.62 28.07
N ALA A 46 -13.46 -5.91 27.83
CA ALA A 46 -13.79 -6.64 26.61
C ALA A 46 -15.28 -6.86 26.20
N SER A 47 -16.28 -6.24 26.83
CA SER A 47 -17.69 -6.62 26.62
C SER A 47 -18.44 -5.75 25.59
N GLY A 48 -18.72 -6.32 24.42
CA GLY A 48 -19.93 -6.03 23.61
C GLY A 48 -19.83 -5.03 22.45
N VAL A 49 -18.70 -4.35 22.25
CA VAL A 49 -18.60 -3.22 21.29
C VAL A 49 -17.98 -3.67 19.94
N PRO A 50 -18.44 -3.16 18.76
CA PRO A 50 -17.85 -3.44 17.45
C PRO A 50 -16.34 -3.18 17.39
N ILE A 51 -15.60 -3.96 16.59
CA ILE A 51 -14.14 -3.83 16.47
C ILE A 51 -13.69 -2.42 16.03
N LEU A 52 -14.52 -1.75 15.21
CA LEU A 52 -14.23 -0.41 14.71
C LEU A 52 -14.31 0.66 15.82
N ASP A 53 -15.22 0.51 16.78
CA ASP A 53 -15.33 1.39 17.95
C ASP A 53 -14.17 1.18 18.92
N VAL A 54 -13.69 -0.07 19.07
CA VAL A 54 -12.47 -0.38 19.84
C VAL A 54 -11.24 0.25 19.17
N ILE A 55 -11.14 0.16 17.84
CA ILE A 55 -10.07 0.83 17.07
C ILE A 55 -10.19 2.35 17.22
N CYS A 56 -11.38 2.93 17.10
CA CYS A 56 -11.62 4.37 17.26
C CYS A 56 -11.28 4.87 18.67
N SER A 57 -11.51 4.07 19.71
CA SER A 57 -11.08 4.39 21.08
C SER A 57 -9.58 4.18 21.31
N ILE A 58 -8.89 3.36 20.52
CA ILE A 58 -7.42 3.26 20.54
C ILE A 58 -6.79 4.38 19.70
N LEU A 59 -7.52 4.90 18.72
CA LEU A 59 -7.18 6.08 17.92
C LEU A 59 -7.47 7.40 18.66
N THR A 60 -7.59 7.39 19.99
CA THR A 60 -7.53 8.61 20.83
C THR A 60 -6.17 8.69 21.52
N GLY A 61 -5.46 9.81 21.42
CA GLY A 61 -4.17 10.03 22.09
C GLY A 61 -2.93 9.73 21.24
N SER A 62 -1.85 9.22 21.86
CA SER A 62 -0.54 9.03 21.20
C SER A 62 -0.51 7.91 20.16
N ALA A 63 -1.32 6.86 20.36
CA ALA A 63 -1.45 5.76 19.41
C ALA A 63 -2.04 6.21 18.06
N PHE A 64 -2.98 7.18 18.07
CA PHE A 64 -3.49 7.82 16.85
C PHE A 64 -2.39 8.45 16.01
N VAL A 65 -1.56 9.28 16.64
CA VAL A 65 -0.45 9.97 15.98
C VAL A 65 0.53 8.96 15.39
N ALA A 66 0.81 7.87 16.11
CA ALA A 66 1.67 6.80 15.62
C ALA A 66 1.06 6.06 14.41
N PHE A 67 -0.26 5.82 14.40
CA PHE A 67 -0.95 5.23 13.24
C PHE A 67 -0.97 6.18 12.03
N LEU A 68 -1.17 7.49 12.25
CA LEU A 68 -1.06 8.50 11.19
C LEU A 68 0.34 8.53 10.58
N PHE A 69 1.38 8.47 11.41
CA PHE A 69 2.77 8.37 10.94
C PHE A 69 2.98 7.08 10.14
N ALA A 70 2.52 5.94 10.64
CA ALA A 70 2.65 4.66 9.94
C ALA A 70 1.93 4.68 8.58
N ALA A 71 0.72 5.25 8.51
CA ALA A 71 -0.03 5.43 7.26
C ALA A 71 0.65 6.43 6.30
N ALA A 72 1.23 7.52 6.82
CA ALA A 72 1.97 8.47 6.01
C ALA A 72 3.23 7.82 5.41
N LEU A 73 3.94 6.98 6.17
CA LEU A 73 5.10 6.24 5.69
C LEU A 73 4.72 5.26 4.58
N THR A 74 3.66 4.47 4.76
CA THR A 74 3.21 3.53 3.72
C THR A 74 2.78 4.24 2.44
N LEU A 75 2.03 5.34 2.57
CA LEU A 75 1.64 6.16 1.42
C LEU A 75 2.85 6.77 0.72
N SER A 76 3.84 7.25 1.48
CA SER A 76 5.08 7.83 0.94
C SER A 76 5.90 6.79 0.16
N VAL A 77 6.08 5.59 0.70
CA VAL A 77 6.81 4.50 0.02
C VAL A 77 6.08 4.07 -1.25
N SER A 78 4.76 3.93 -1.17
CA SER A 78 3.90 3.54 -2.29
C SER A 78 3.97 4.55 -3.45
N THR A 79 3.83 5.83 -3.13
CA THR A 79 3.91 6.92 -4.13
C THR A 79 5.32 7.10 -4.68
N ALA A 80 6.36 7.02 -3.83
CA ALA A 80 7.75 7.09 -4.26
C ALA A 80 8.12 5.93 -5.19
N GLY A 81 7.63 4.71 -4.95
CA GLY A 81 7.86 3.57 -5.83
C GLY A 81 7.27 3.75 -7.23
N VAL A 82 6.04 4.29 -7.32
CA VAL A 82 5.38 4.62 -8.60
C VAL A 82 6.09 5.77 -9.32
N ALA A 83 6.46 6.83 -8.57
CA ALA A 83 7.19 7.98 -9.12
C ALA A 83 8.57 7.58 -9.63
N LEU A 84 9.28 6.70 -8.90
CA LEU A 84 10.57 6.16 -9.31
C LEU A 84 10.43 5.34 -10.60
N TYR A 85 9.43 4.48 -10.71
CA TYR A 85 9.16 3.74 -11.96
C TYR A 85 8.94 4.69 -13.14
N GLY A 86 8.14 5.74 -12.93
CA GLY A 86 7.91 6.80 -13.90
C GLY A 86 9.19 7.53 -14.30
N PHE A 87 10.03 7.87 -13.33
CA PHE A 87 11.34 8.50 -13.58
C PHE A 87 12.26 7.61 -14.42
N LEU A 88 12.35 6.31 -14.12
CA LEU A 88 13.14 5.34 -14.89
C LEU A 88 12.59 5.19 -16.32
N CYS A 89 11.27 5.24 -16.48
CA CYS A 89 10.63 5.28 -17.80
C CYS A 89 10.95 6.56 -18.57
N TRP A 90 10.98 7.71 -17.89
CA TRP A 90 11.40 8.95 -18.51
C TRP A 90 12.87 8.87 -18.92
N ARG A 91 13.75 8.36 -18.07
CA ARG A 91 15.18 8.17 -18.40
C ARG A 91 15.40 7.21 -19.59
N GLY A 92 14.45 6.32 -19.86
CA GLY A 92 14.53 5.34 -20.94
C GLY A 92 15.25 4.06 -20.53
N ASP A 93 15.30 3.76 -19.23
CA ASP A 93 16.00 2.59 -18.72
C ASP A 93 15.38 1.28 -19.23
N ALA A 94 16.25 0.31 -19.55
CA ALA A 94 15.84 -0.97 -20.09
C ALA A 94 14.90 -1.70 -19.12
N GLY A 95 13.67 -1.99 -19.57
CA GLY A 95 12.64 -2.64 -18.75
C GLY A 95 11.55 -1.73 -18.25
N ALA A 96 11.74 -0.40 -18.24
CA ALA A 96 10.69 0.53 -17.87
C ALA A 96 9.58 0.56 -18.94
N ALA A 97 8.35 0.88 -18.53
CA ALA A 97 7.14 0.79 -19.36
C ALA A 97 6.81 -0.62 -19.88
N GLN A 98 7.23 -1.67 -19.16
CA GLN A 98 6.81 -3.04 -19.42
C GLN A 98 5.90 -3.53 -18.29
N PRO A 99 4.76 -4.15 -18.61
CA PRO A 99 3.79 -4.54 -17.58
C PRO A 99 4.39 -5.56 -16.59
N GLY A 100 5.25 -6.47 -17.05
CA GLY A 100 5.90 -7.46 -16.18
C GLY A 100 6.82 -6.83 -15.13
N THR A 101 7.64 -5.84 -15.51
CA THR A 101 8.52 -5.16 -14.54
C THR A 101 7.73 -4.24 -13.62
N ALA A 102 6.70 -3.55 -14.13
CA ALA A 102 5.81 -2.73 -13.31
C ALA A 102 5.07 -3.57 -12.26
N PHE A 103 4.58 -4.76 -12.64
CA PHE A 103 3.96 -5.70 -11.71
C PHE A 103 4.94 -6.12 -10.61
N LEU A 104 6.16 -6.54 -10.97
CA LEU A 104 7.16 -7.01 -10.00
C LEU A 104 7.60 -5.91 -9.04
N TRP A 105 7.90 -4.70 -9.56
CA TRP A 105 8.30 -3.58 -8.72
C TRP A 105 7.14 -3.01 -7.89
N GLY A 106 5.90 -3.08 -8.41
CA GLY A 106 4.68 -2.78 -7.66
C GLY A 106 4.53 -3.71 -6.45
N TRP A 107 4.67 -5.03 -6.66
CA TRP A 107 4.68 -6.02 -5.57
C TRP A 107 5.81 -5.80 -4.58
N ALA A 108 7.03 -5.58 -5.05
CA ALA A 108 8.17 -5.32 -4.16
C ALA A 108 7.93 -4.08 -3.28
N THR A 109 7.39 -3.01 -3.87
CA THR A 109 7.04 -1.78 -3.14
C THR A 109 5.93 -2.04 -2.12
N ALA A 110 4.89 -2.79 -2.48
CA ALA A 110 3.80 -3.16 -1.58
C ALA A 110 4.31 -3.97 -0.37
N LEU A 111 5.14 -4.99 -0.61
CA LEU A 111 5.71 -5.81 0.44
C LEU A 111 6.60 -5.00 1.39
N VAL A 112 7.48 -4.15 0.86
CA VAL A 112 8.33 -3.28 1.69
C VAL A 112 7.49 -2.29 2.49
N SER A 113 6.44 -1.72 1.89
CA SER A 113 5.49 -0.85 2.60
C SER A 113 4.78 -1.60 3.74
N ILE A 114 4.34 -2.85 3.51
CA ILE A 114 3.72 -3.69 4.55
C ILE A 114 4.73 -4.01 5.65
N VAL A 115 5.98 -4.34 5.31
CA VAL A 115 7.03 -4.58 6.31
C VAL A 115 7.28 -3.32 7.15
N CYS A 116 7.39 -2.14 6.52
CA CYS A 116 7.55 -0.88 7.24
C CYS A 116 6.35 -0.61 8.17
N LEU A 117 5.13 -0.87 7.70
CA LEU A 117 3.92 -0.76 8.50
C LEU A 117 3.98 -1.69 9.72
N LEU A 118 4.31 -2.96 9.52
CA LEU A 118 4.38 -3.95 10.60
C LEU A 118 5.48 -3.60 11.62
N VAL A 119 6.64 -3.14 11.16
CA VAL A 119 7.74 -2.68 12.03
C VAL A 119 7.23 -1.56 12.94
N VAL A 120 6.60 -0.52 12.38
CA VAL A 120 6.10 0.61 13.17
C VAL A 120 4.92 0.19 14.05
N ALA A 121 3.91 -0.48 13.47
CA ALA A 121 2.68 -0.89 14.15
C ALA A 121 2.92 -1.82 15.35
N SER A 122 3.94 -2.69 15.27
CA SER A 122 4.35 -3.56 16.38
C SER A 122 4.82 -2.81 17.63
N GLY A 123 5.14 -1.51 17.50
CA GLY A 123 5.52 -0.65 18.61
C GLY A 123 4.43 0.31 19.06
N ILE A 124 3.26 0.31 18.43
CA ILE A 124 2.15 1.21 18.78
C ILE A 124 1.27 0.60 19.87
N LEU A 125 1.03 -0.70 19.80
CA LEU A 125 0.15 -1.43 20.72
C LEU A 125 0.97 -2.08 21.84
N SER A 126 0.49 -1.97 23.07
CA SER A 126 1.07 -2.70 24.21
C SER A 126 0.84 -4.21 24.08
N ALA A 127 1.76 -5.02 24.60
CA ALA A 127 1.62 -6.48 24.66
C ALA A 127 0.31 -6.92 25.33
N VAL A 128 -0.16 -6.17 26.33
CA VAL A 128 -1.43 -6.45 27.03
C VAL A 128 -2.65 -6.15 26.14
N GLN A 129 -2.60 -5.08 25.33
CA GLN A 129 -3.66 -4.78 24.36
C GLN A 129 -3.75 -5.87 23.29
N VAL A 130 -2.60 -6.31 22.76
CA VAL A 130 -2.53 -7.40 21.77
C VAL A 130 -3.03 -8.72 22.35
N ALA A 131 -2.64 -9.06 23.58
CA ALA A 131 -3.10 -10.26 24.27
C ALA A 131 -4.63 -10.24 24.49
N SER A 132 -5.19 -9.10 24.89
CA SER A 132 -6.64 -8.95 25.07
C SER A 132 -7.42 -9.11 23.75
N MET A 133 -6.89 -8.57 22.65
CA MET A 133 -7.47 -8.70 21.31
C MET A 133 -7.35 -10.11 20.71
N SER A 134 -6.35 -10.89 21.12
CA SER A 134 -6.06 -12.22 20.54
C SER A 134 -7.23 -13.19 20.60
N SER A 135 -8.08 -13.09 21.64
CA SER A 135 -9.28 -13.92 21.80
C SER A 135 -10.38 -13.65 20.76
N LYS A 136 -10.32 -12.50 20.08
CA LYS A 136 -11.30 -12.07 19.06
C LYS A 136 -10.76 -12.13 17.64
N LEU A 137 -9.47 -12.44 17.47
CA LEU A 137 -8.86 -12.50 16.15
C LEU A 137 -9.06 -13.90 15.52
N PRO A 138 -9.26 -13.96 14.20
CA PRO A 138 -9.24 -15.24 13.49
C PRO A 138 -7.85 -15.88 13.65
N GLY A 139 -7.78 -17.22 13.54
CA GLY A 139 -6.52 -17.95 13.71
C GLY A 139 -5.40 -17.41 12.81
N MET A 140 -4.14 -17.52 13.26
CA MET A 140 -2.97 -16.95 12.57
C MET A 140 -2.90 -17.25 11.07
N ALA A 141 -3.31 -18.45 10.65
CA ALA A 141 -3.35 -18.84 9.24
C ALA A 141 -4.27 -17.92 8.39
N LEU A 142 -5.43 -17.53 8.94
CA LEU A 142 -6.36 -16.62 8.27
C LEU A 142 -5.83 -15.19 8.23
N ILE A 143 -5.12 -14.74 9.27
CA ILE A 143 -4.46 -13.43 9.28
C ILE A 143 -3.39 -13.38 8.19
N VAL A 144 -2.52 -14.39 8.13
CA VAL A 144 -1.47 -14.49 7.10
C VAL A 144 -2.08 -14.51 5.70
N LEU A 145 -3.15 -15.27 5.49
CA LEU A 145 -3.88 -15.29 4.22
C LEU A 145 -4.43 -13.91 3.87
N GLY A 146 -5.04 -13.22 4.83
CA GLY A 146 -5.55 -11.86 4.63
C GLY A 146 -4.45 -10.87 4.23
N VAL A 147 -3.28 -10.94 4.87
CA VAL A 147 -2.12 -10.12 4.51
C VAL A 147 -1.65 -10.41 3.09
N ILE A 148 -1.60 -11.69 2.68
CA ILE A 148 -1.21 -12.08 1.31
C ILE A 148 -2.19 -11.53 0.28
N VAL A 149 -3.50 -11.68 0.51
CA VAL A 149 -4.55 -11.17 -0.39
C VAL A 149 -4.47 -9.64 -0.49
N PHE A 150 -4.30 -8.96 0.63
CA PHE A 150 -4.15 -7.51 0.67
C PHE A 150 -2.87 -7.04 -0.03
N ALA A 151 -1.75 -7.75 0.16
CA ALA A 151 -0.49 -7.48 -0.55
C ALA A 151 -0.65 -7.66 -2.06
N ALA A 152 -1.42 -8.66 -2.51
CA ALA A 152 -1.71 -8.86 -3.93
C ALA A 152 -2.52 -7.71 -4.53
N PHE A 153 -3.53 -7.23 -3.79
CA PHE A 153 -4.28 -6.04 -4.17
C PHE A 153 -3.37 -4.80 -4.30
N ILE A 154 -2.61 -4.46 -3.27
CA ILE A 154 -1.74 -3.27 -3.30
C ILE A 154 -0.63 -3.42 -4.35
N GLY A 155 -0.02 -4.59 -4.46
CA GLY A 155 1.04 -4.85 -5.45
C GLY A 155 0.56 -4.68 -6.88
N THR A 156 -0.63 -5.18 -7.21
CA THR A 156 -1.24 -5.01 -8.53
C THR A 156 -1.64 -3.55 -8.79
N LEU A 157 -2.18 -2.85 -7.79
CA LEU A 157 -2.53 -1.44 -7.86
C LEU A 157 -1.29 -0.57 -8.17
N LEU A 158 -0.18 -0.79 -7.45
CA LEU A 158 1.07 -0.06 -7.65
C LEU A 158 1.69 -0.36 -9.03
N GLY A 159 1.59 -1.60 -9.51
CA GLY A 159 2.00 -1.96 -10.86
C GLY A 159 1.17 -1.26 -11.93
N ALA A 160 -0.15 -1.21 -11.75
CA ALA A 160 -1.06 -0.47 -12.64
C ALA A 160 -0.75 1.03 -12.66
N ALA A 161 -0.62 1.65 -11.49
CA ALA A 161 -0.27 3.06 -11.36
C ALA A 161 1.07 3.39 -12.04
N SER A 162 2.08 2.54 -11.87
CA SER A 162 3.38 2.66 -12.52
C SER A 162 3.26 2.68 -14.05
N MET A 163 2.46 1.77 -14.62
CA MET A 163 2.23 1.74 -16.07
C MET A 163 1.42 2.93 -16.58
N VAL A 164 0.42 3.40 -15.82
CA VAL A 164 -0.36 4.59 -16.15
C VAL A 164 0.54 5.83 -16.20
N VAL A 165 1.45 5.98 -15.23
CA VAL A 165 2.44 7.07 -15.23
C VAL A 165 3.35 6.99 -16.45
N CYS A 166 3.86 5.80 -16.80
CA CYS A 166 4.66 5.61 -18.02
C CYS A 166 3.91 5.97 -19.30
N ALA A 167 2.64 5.58 -19.40
CA ALA A 167 1.78 5.92 -20.53
C ALA A 167 1.59 7.44 -20.65
N CYS A 168 1.40 8.13 -19.52
CA CYS A 168 1.30 9.59 -19.49
C CYS A 168 2.62 10.26 -19.93
N ILE A 169 3.76 9.78 -19.45
CA ILE A 169 5.09 10.30 -19.81
C ILE A 169 5.34 10.18 -21.32
N LYS A 170 5.09 9.00 -21.91
CA LYS A 170 5.29 8.79 -23.35
C LYS A 170 4.35 9.66 -24.18
N ARG A 171 3.07 9.71 -23.83
CA ARG A 171 2.10 10.61 -24.51
C ARG A 171 2.50 12.08 -24.44
N ALA A 172 2.98 12.53 -23.28
CA ALA A 172 3.41 13.91 -23.11
C ALA A 172 4.66 14.23 -23.93
N ARG A 173 5.59 13.28 -24.09
CA ARG A 173 6.76 13.44 -24.98
C ARG A 173 6.35 13.64 -26.43
N VAL A 174 5.45 12.81 -26.94
CA VAL A 174 4.97 12.91 -28.33
C VAL A 174 4.24 14.23 -28.58
N ARG A 175 3.41 14.67 -27.63
CA ARG A 175 2.63 15.92 -27.77
C ARG A 175 3.42 17.18 -27.46
N GLY A 176 4.66 17.07 -26.96
CA GLY A 176 5.53 18.21 -26.65
C GLY A 176 5.13 19.08 -25.44
N ARG A 177 3.93 18.91 -24.86
CA ARG A 177 3.45 19.64 -23.65
C ARG A 177 2.42 18.82 -22.86
N GLY A 178 2.26 19.11 -21.56
CA GLY A 178 1.07 18.72 -20.79
C GLY A 178 1.17 17.47 -19.90
N LEU A 179 2.38 17.09 -19.44
CA LEU A 179 2.54 15.93 -18.55
C LEU A 179 1.71 16.05 -17.27
N GLY A 180 1.80 17.19 -16.55
CA GLY A 180 1.09 17.40 -15.30
C GLY A 180 -0.43 17.25 -15.45
N ARG A 181 -1.03 17.91 -16.45
CA ARG A 181 -2.47 17.78 -16.73
C ARG A 181 -2.86 16.35 -17.09
N THR A 182 -2.04 15.66 -17.88
CA THR A 182 -2.31 14.26 -18.27
C THR A 182 -2.26 13.33 -17.07
N LEU A 183 -1.28 13.51 -16.17
CA LEU A 183 -1.17 12.75 -14.93
C LEU A 183 -2.36 13.02 -13.99
N VAL A 184 -2.78 14.27 -13.83
CA VAL A 184 -3.94 14.61 -13.00
C VAL A 184 -5.21 13.97 -13.53
N VAL A 185 -5.46 14.05 -14.84
CA VAL A 185 -6.64 13.43 -15.46
C VAL A 185 -6.59 11.91 -15.33
N ALA A 186 -5.42 11.29 -15.53
CA ALA A 186 -5.26 9.85 -15.37
C ALA A 186 -5.43 9.41 -13.91
N ALA A 187 -4.89 10.17 -12.95
CA ALA A 187 -5.04 9.91 -11.52
C ALA A 187 -6.50 10.01 -11.08
N LEU A 188 -7.24 11.02 -11.54
CA LEU A 188 -8.68 11.14 -11.26
C LEU A 188 -9.48 10.00 -11.89
N GLY A 189 -9.22 9.69 -13.17
CA GLY A 189 -9.92 8.62 -13.88
C GLY A 189 -9.68 7.24 -13.26
N CYS A 190 -8.42 6.85 -13.07
CA CYS A 190 -8.07 5.58 -12.43
C CYS A 190 -8.47 5.58 -10.94
N GLY A 191 -8.32 6.72 -10.26
CA GLY A 191 -8.64 6.87 -8.84
C GLY A 191 -10.12 6.69 -8.54
N LEU A 192 -11.02 7.18 -9.40
CA LEU A 192 -12.46 6.93 -9.27
C LEU A 192 -12.79 5.44 -9.35
N VAL A 193 -12.17 4.71 -10.28
CA VAL A 193 -12.37 3.26 -10.42
C VAL A 193 -11.90 2.53 -9.16
N VAL A 194 -10.68 2.82 -8.70
CA VAL A 194 -10.10 2.21 -7.49
C VAL A 194 -10.91 2.58 -6.25
N MET A 195 -11.44 3.81 -6.17
CA MET A 195 -12.28 4.27 -5.07
C MET A 195 -13.56 3.46 -4.96
N VAL A 196 -14.27 3.20 -6.07
CA VAL A 196 -15.50 2.37 -6.05
C VAL A 196 -15.20 0.97 -5.53
N LEU A 197 -14.12 0.34 -6.02
CA LEU A 197 -13.75 -1.01 -5.61
C LEU A 197 -13.32 -1.05 -4.14
N THR A 198 -12.51 -0.08 -3.70
CA THR A 198 -12.05 0.04 -2.30
C THR A 198 -13.23 0.25 -1.36
N VAL A 199 -14.20 1.10 -1.73
CA VAL A 199 -15.43 1.31 -0.96
C VAL A 199 -16.25 0.02 -0.89
N GLY A 200 -16.37 -0.72 -1.99
CA GLY A 200 -17.06 -2.02 -2.02
C GLY A 200 -16.39 -3.06 -1.11
N THR A 201 -15.06 -3.19 -1.21
CA THR A 201 -14.26 -4.08 -0.35
C THR A 201 -14.42 -3.69 1.12
N PHE A 202 -14.29 -2.41 1.47
CA PHE A 202 -14.44 -1.94 2.84
C PHE A 202 -15.86 -2.17 3.37
N ALA A 203 -16.88 -1.82 2.59
CA ALA A 203 -18.28 -2.04 2.96
C ALA A 203 -18.60 -3.52 3.20
N SER A 204 -18.00 -4.43 2.43
CA SER A 204 -18.21 -5.88 2.60
C SER A 204 -17.60 -6.44 3.89
N ILE A 205 -16.52 -5.81 4.39
CA ILE A 205 -15.84 -6.21 5.62
C ILE A 205 -16.44 -5.49 6.84
N ASN A 206 -16.99 -4.30 6.64
CA ASN A 206 -17.59 -3.47 7.69
C ASN A 206 -19.05 -3.84 7.98
N THR A 207 -19.32 -5.12 8.27
CA THR A 207 -20.65 -5.62 8.62
C THR A 207 -20.58 -6.59 9.80
N ALA A 208 -21.69 -6.73 10.54
CA ALA A 208 -21.76 -7.60 11.72
C ALA A 208 -21.63 -9.10 11.38
N ASN A 209 -21.93 -9.49 10.14
CA ASN A 209 -21.78 -10.86 9.66
C ASN A 209 -21.09 -10.87 8.29
N ILE A 210 -19.78 -11.13 8.30
CA ILE A 210 -18.93 -11.05 7.11
C ILE A 210 -19.22 -12.22 6.17
N GLN A 211 -19.76 -11.91 4.99
CA GLN A 211 -19.93 -12.89 3.93
C GLN A 211 -18.63 -13.03 3.13
N MET A 212 -17.82 -14.05 3.47
CA MET A 212 -16.51 -14.28 2.87
C MET A 212 -16.53 -14.37 1.33
N GLY A 213 -17.61 -14.88 0.75
CA GLY A 213 -17.78 -14.93 -0.71
C GLY A 213 -17.88 -13.54 -1.36
N VAL A 214 -18.55 -12.60 -0.70
CA VAL A 214 -18.70 -11.21 -1.19
C VAL A 214 -17.37 -10.46 -1.06
N VAL A 215 -16.69 -10.61 0.08
CA VAL A 215 -15.35 -10.05 0.30
C VAL A 215 -14.37 -10.58 -0.76
N GLY A 216 -14.38 -11.89 -1.00
CA GLY A 216 -13.55 -12.53 -2.03
C GLY A 216 -13.85 -12.04 -3.44
N ALA A 217 -15.13 -11.82 -3.78
CA ALA A 217 -15.52 -11.28 -5.07
C ALA A 217 -15.00 -9.85 -5.29
N TRP A 218 -15.06 -9.00 -4.27
CA TRP A 218 -14.50 -7.65 -4.34
C TRP A 218 -12.98 -7.65 -4.53
N PHE A 219 -12.24 -8.45 -3.75
CA PHE A 219 -10.79 -8.60 -3.93
C PHE A 219 -10.42 -9.15 -5.33
N ALA A 220 -11.19 -10.10 -5.86
CA ALA A 220 -10.98 -10.60 -7.21
C ALA A 220 -11.23 -9.50 -8.26
N ALA A 221 -12.30 -8.72 -8.11
CA ALA A 221 -12.60 -7.60 -9.00
C ALA A 221 -11.49 -6.53 -8.96
N ASP A 222 -10.99 -6.20 -7.77
CA ASP A 222 -9.85 -5.31 -7.54
C ASP A 222 -8.62 -5.74 -8.36
N ILE A 223 -8.21 -7.00 -8.22
CA ILE A 223 -7.05 -7.54 -8.95
C ILE A 223 -7.28 -7.52 -10.46
N VAL A 224 -8.46 -7.94 -10.92
CA VAL A 224 -8.80 -7.96 -12.35
C VAL A 224 -8.74 -6.56 -12.96
N VAL A 225 -9.33 -5.56 -12.28
CA VAL A 225 -9.34 -4.18 -12.75
C VAL A 225 -7.93 -3.59 -12.75
N ASN A 226 -7.12 -3.83 -11.71
CA ASN A 226 -5.74 -3.38 -11.66
C ASN A 226 -4.91 -3.97 -12.83
N VAL A 227 -5.06 -5.26 -13.11
CA VAL A 227 -4.39 -5.92 -14.24
C VAL A 227 -4.87 -5.34 -15.57
N ALA A 228 -6.18 -5.11 -15.74
CA ALA A 228 -6.73 -4.51 -16.94
C ALA A 228 -6.20 -3.08 -17.18
N LEU A 229 -6.14 -2.24 -16.13
CA LEU A 229 -5.55 -0.90 -16.19
C LEU A 229 -4.07 -0.94 -16.57
N MET A 230 -3.32 -1.86 -15.97
CA MET A 230 -1.89 -2.05 -16.25
C MET A 230 -1.65 -2.43 -17.72
N LEU A 231 -2.40 -3.40 -18.24
CA LEU A 231 -2.29 -3.86 -19.62
C LEU A 231 -2.78 -2.79 -20.61
N GLY A 232 -3.89 -2.12 -20.31
CA GLY A 232 -4.41 -1.01 -21.11
C GLY A 232 -3.41 0.14 -21.20
N ALA A 233 -2.80 0.53 -20.08
CA ALA A 233 -1.73 1.52 -20.05
C ALA A 233 -0.49 1.07 -20.83
N ALA A 234 -0.13 -0.22 -20.79
CA ALA A 234 0.96 -0.76 -21.61
C ALA A 234 0.68 -0.63 -23.12
N VAL A 235 -0.55 -0.91 -23.57
CA VAL A 235 -0.96 -0.73 -24.97
C VAL A 235 -0.88 0.74 -25.37
N ILE A 236 -1.37 1.63 -24.50
CA ILE A 236 -1.27 3.08 -24.72
C ILE A 236 0.20 3.53 -24.85
N ALA A 237 1.06 3.06 -23.95
CA ALA A 237 2.48 3.37 -23.91
C ALA A 237 3.28 2.80 -25.10
N LYS A 238 2.74 1.82 -25.83
CA LYS A 238 3.33 1.31 -27.08
C LYS A 238 2.91 2.11 -28.31
N LYS A 239 1.73 2.73 -28.27
CA LYS A 239 1.15 3.52 -29.37
C LYS A 239 1.57 5.00 -29.37
N ALA A 240 2.15 5.47 -28.27
CA ALA A 240 2.74 6.81 -28.13
C ALA A 240 4.24 6.72 -28.39
#